data_AF-A0A956BA44-F1
#
_entry.id   AF-A0A956BA44-F1
#
_cell.length_a   1.000
_cell.length_b   1.000
_cell.length_c   1.000
_cell.angle_alpha   90.00
_cell.angle_beta   90.00
_cell.angle_gamma   90.00
#
_symmetry.space_group_name_H-M   'P 1'
#
loop_
_entity.id
_entity.type
_entity.pdbx_description
1 polymer ?
#
loop_
_entity_poly.entity_id
_entity_poly.type
_entity_poly.pdbx_seq_one_letter_code
_entity_poly.pdbx_strand_id
1 'polypeptide(L)'
;HVDAGAAPGGDGSAERPYRDPADALAMARPAGAVLLRAGTYALPAHLTLEAQTVVGACSERSILQTSGDALIIDASQASLRDLTLPPTHLQSGALTVARVEGTALDRALEVDAGARLTAERLLIRGGAEGIVVQAGAEVTLEDVALEDLTGDGLRLLGGATAGARIVIRRLPASAALRVSGAQATLQSLDVADTAAPVVLSDGAEARLDGVVLTRTTRDTGVGFLATDSELTLSRALVYNLRGQSFDLREGTRASIQDLVVLDNVPVHHRETIELGRACQLDLTRAFIREDHEGVVRTSDEDTRAVALTDVRIQARHVAPEVSTVVLIESGSLLMRRVRIEGGASDSVDVRTTPQPVVLEDLDLEGGKIGVTVDPGVDVTGSRVRARGQLQDGLLFTGFGEVADTLQLLDAEVSGS
;
A
#
# COMPACT_ATOMS: atom_id res chain seq x y z
N HIS A 1 13.72 -35.02 12.87
CA HIS A 1 12.73 -35.34 11.82
C HIS A 1 11.36 -35.55 12.43
N VAL A 2 10.31 -35.08 11.78
CA VAL A 2 8.92 -35.28 12.18
C VAL A 2 8.13 -35.89 11.02
N ASP A 3 7.23 -36.83 11.29
CA ASP A 3 6.39 -37.51 10.30
C ASP A 3 5.00 -37.75 10.90
N ALA A 4 3.97 -37.16 10.30
CA ALA A 4 2.60 -37.25 10.81
C ALA A 4 2.08 -38.69 10.89
N GLY A 5 2.64 -39.60 10.08
CA GLY A 5 2.32 -41.03 10.07
C GLY A 5 3.15 -41.87 11.06
N ALA A 6 4.10 -41.27 11.80
CA ALA A 6 4.95 -42.01 12.73
C ALA A 6 4.19 -42.52 13.96
N ALA A 7 4.69 -43.60 14.54
CA ALA A 7 4.25 -44.06 15.85
C ALA A 7 4.72 -43.08 16.95
N PRO A 8 3.96 -42.93 18.05
CA PRO A 8 4.41 -42.17 19.22
C PRO A 8 5.76 -42.68 19.76
N GLY A 9 6.57 -41.78 20.34
CA GLY A 9 7.85 -42.15 20.96
C GLY A 9 9.02 -42.29 19.97
N GLY A 10 9.00 -41.55 18.86
CA GLY A 10 10.17 -41.36 17.99
C GLY A 10 11.34 -40.71 18.72
N ASP A 11 12.55 -40.87 18.18
CA ASP A 11 13.79 -40.25 18.71
C ASP A 11 14.31 -39.13 17.80
N GLY A 12 13.54 -38.78 16.75
CA GLY A 12 13.87 -37.71 15.83
C GLY A 12 14.83 -38.10 14.71
N SER A 13 15.34 -39.34 14.69
CA SER A 13 16.11 -39.89 13.56
C SER A 13 15.23 -40.06 12.31
N ALA A 14 15.86 -40.25 11.15
CA ALA A 14 15.13 -40.54 9.91
C ALA A 14 14.39 -41.89 9.94
N GLU A 15 14.88 -42.85 10.74
CA GLU A 15 14.29 -44.18 10.90
C GLU A 15 13.15 -44.18 11.94
N ARG A 16 13.24 -43.30 12.96
CA ARG A 16 12.25 -43.15 14.02
C ARG A 16 11.89 -41.68 14.25
N PRO A 17 11.23 -41.02 13.26
CA PRO A 17 10.87 -39.61 13.37
C PRO A 17 9.87 -39.38 14.50
N TYR A 18 9.84 -38.16 15.05
CA TYR A 18 8.77 -37.74 15.95
C TYR A 18 7.44 -37.72 15.21
N ARG A 19 6.34 -37.98 15.91
CA ARG A 19 4.99 -37.83 15.35
C ARG A 19 4.52 -36.38 15.38
N ASP A 20 4.80 -35.69 16.49
CA ASP A 20 4.35 -34.32 16.77
C ASP A 20 5.51 -33.32 16.64
N PRO A 21 5.32 -32.18 15.95
CA PRO A 21 6.31 -31.10 15.94
C PRO A 21 6.66 -30.56 17.33
N ALA A 22 5.71 -30.54 18.27
CA ALA A 22 5.95 -30.07 19.64
C ALA A 22 6.96 -30.96 20.37
N ASP A 23 6.84 -32.28 20.24
CA ASP A 23 7.82 -33.23 20.80
C ASP A 23 9.21 -33.00 20.19
N ALA A 24 9.26 -32.75 18.87
CA ALA A 24 10.52 -32.51 18.17
C ALA A 24 11.20 -31.21 18.61
N LEU A 25 10.43 -30.17 18.90
CA LEU A 25 10.92 -28.88 19.38
C LEU A 25 11.37 -28.95 20.83
N ALA A 26 10.61 -29.62 21.70
CA ALA A 26 10.99 -29.84 23.09
C ALA A 26 12.32 -30.60 23.22
N MET A 27 12.66 -31.42 22.23
CA MET A 27 13.89 -32.21 22.18
C MET A 27 14.99 -31.58 21.31
N ALA A 28 14.69 -30.51 20.56
CA ALA A 28 15.66 -29.84 19.71
C ALA A 28 16.69 -29.11 20.58
N ARG A 29 17.97 -29.33 20.30
CA ARG A 29 19.04 -28.51 20.90
C ARG A 29 18.95 -27.08 20.33
N PRO A 30 19.48 -26.06 21.04
CA PRO A 30 19.68 -24.74 20.44
C PRO A 30 20.44 -24.86 19.11
N ALA A 31 20.00 -24.13 18.07
CA ALA A 31 20.47 -24.25 16.68
C ALA A 31 20.07 -25.57 15.96
N GLY A 32 19.17 -26.35 16.53
CA GLY A 32 18.61 -27.56 15.92
C GLY A 32 17.64 -27.24 14.77
N ALA A 33 17.65 -28.10 13.75
CA ALA A 33 16.69 -28.04 12.65
C ALA A 33 15.58 -29.10 12.84
N VAL A 34 14.33 -28.65 12.83
CA VAL A 34 13.15 -29.54 12.80
C VAL A 34 12.69 -29.68 11.35
N LEU A 35 13.04 -30.83 10.77
CA LEU A 35 12.61 -31.21 9.43
C LEU A 35 11.29 -31.98 9.51
N LEU A 36 10.23 -31.39 8.98
CA LEU A 36 8.95 -32.08 8.82
C LEU A 36 9.05 -33.08 7.63
N ARG A 37 8.19 -34.10 7.56
CA ARG A 37 7.88 -34.97 6.39
C ARG A 37 6.49 -34.69 5.82
N ALA A 38 6.17 -35.21 4.62
CA ALA A 38 4.94 -34.87 3.91
C ALA A 38 3.73 -35.29 4.73
N GLY A 39 2.83 -34.34 4.99
CA GLY A 39 1.66 -34.60 5.82
C GLY A 39 1.05 -33.33 6.41
N THR A 40 -0.05 -33.56 7.12
CA THR A 40 -0.77 -32.55 7.90
C THR A 40 -0.52 -32.81 9.38
N TYR A 41 -0.02 -31.80 10.09
CA TYR A 41 0.32 -31.91 11.51
C TYR A 41 -0.76 -31.21 12.33
N ALA A 42 -1.55 -31.99 13.07
CA ALA A 42 -2.54 -31.44 13.99
C ALA A 42 -1.84 -31.04 15.30
N LEU A 43 -1.86 -29.75 15.65
CA LEU A 43 -1.28 -29.27 16.90
C LEU A 43 -2.37 -29.10 17.96
N PRO A 44 -2.25 -29.77 19.13
CA PRO A 44 -3.22 -29.64 20.22
C PRO A 44 -3.12 -28.32 21.00
N ALA A 45 -2.00 -27.60 20.87
CA ALA A 45 -1.73 -26.29 21.46
C ALA A 45 -0.90 -25.43 20.49
N HIS A 46 -0.68 -24.14 20.80
CA HIS A 46 0.24 -23.29 20.01
C HIS A 46 1.67 -23.84 20.06
N LEU A 47 2.41 -23.61 18.97
CA LEU A 47 3.82 -23.97 18.89
C LEU A 47 4.66 -22.75 19.28
N THR A 48 5.43 -22.85 20.35
CA THR A 48 6.39 -21.80 20.75
C THR A 48 7.78 -22.19 20.28
N LEU A 49 8.46 -21.28 19.59
CA LEU A 49 9.89 -21.42 19.29
C LEU A 49 10.68 -20.58 20.30
N GLU A 50 11.42 -21.21 21.23
CA GLU A 50 12.12 -20.53 22.34
C GLU A 50 13.64 -20.34 22.11
N ALA A 51 14.20 -20.84 21.01
CA ALA A 51 15.63 -20.80 20.70
C ALA A 51 15.90 -20.62 19.20
N GLN A 52 17.18 -20.43 18.80
CA GLN A 52 17.62 -20.47 17.40
C GLN A 52 17.14 -21.77 16.73
N THR A 53 15.99 -21.71 16.08
CA THR A 53 15.33 -22.92 15.58
C THR A 53 14.95 -22.70 14.13
N VAL A 54 15.32 -23.67 13.30
CA VAL A 54 14.90 -23.71 11.91
C VAL A 54 13.82 -24.76 11.80
N VAL A 55 12.61 -24.34 11.42
CA VAL A 55 11.52 -25.24 11.07
C VAL A 55 11.35 -25.16 9.57
N GLY A 56 11.65 -26.27 8.89
CA GLY A 56 11.61 -26.33 7.43
C GLY A 56 10.97 -27.62 6.93
N ALA A 57 10.34 -27.53 5.76
CA ALA A 57 9.88 -28.69 5.01
C ALA A 57 10.65 -28.79 3.68
N CYS A 58 10.77 -30.01 3.15
CA CYS A 58 11.39 -30.22 1.83
C CYS A 58 10.38 -30.15 0.66
N SER A 59 9.07 -30.01 0.94
CA SER A 59 7.97 -30.01 -0.05
C SER A 59 6.64 -29.51 0.56
N GLU A 60 5.64 -29.13 -0.25
CA GLU A 60 4.32 -28.55 0.13
C GLU A 60 3.62 -29.24 1.31
N ARG A 61 3.38 -28.54 2.44
CA ARG A 61 2.77 -29.11 3.67
C ARG A 61 1.99 -28.10 4.51
N SER A 62 1.05 -28.63 5.27
CA SER A 62 0.13 -27.88 6.13
C SER A 62 0.33 -28.18 7.62
N ILE A 63 0.50 -27.18 8.47
CA ILE A 63 0.37 -27.31 9.93
C ILE A 63 -1.04 -26.86 10.31
N LEU A 64 -1.84 -27.71 10.95
CA LEU A 64 -3.26 -27.46 11.20
C LEU A 64 -3.50 -27.33 12.71
N GLN A 65 -3.84 -26.14 13.18
CA GLN A 65 -4.03 -25.90 14.62
C GLN A 65 -5.51 -25.93 14.99
N THR A 66 -5.89 -26.63 16.06
CA THR A 66 -7.31 -26.78 16.43
C THR A 66 -7.90 -25.63 17.26
N SER A 67 -7.11 -24.68 17.77
CA SER A 67 -7.56 -23.48 18.50
C SER A 67 -6.37 -22.59 18.91
N GLY A 68 -6.50 -21.25 18.93
CA GLY A 68 -5.48 -20.31 19.44
C GLY A 68 -4.65 -19.62 18.34
N ASP A 69 -3.43 -19.17 18.65
CA ASP A 69 -2.47 -18.68 17.65
C ASP A 69 -1.65 -19.83 17.07
N ALA A 70 -1.52 -19.93 15.74
CA ALA A 70 -0.92 -21.12 15.10
C ALA A 70 0.55 -21.31 15.44
N LEU A 71 1.30 -20.22 15.53
CA LEU A 71 2.73 -20.22 15.79
C LEU A 71 3.12 -18.92 16.49
N ILE A 72 3.80 -19.05 17.63
CA ILE A 72 4.34 -17.93 18.40
C ILE A 72 5.87 -18.00 18.35
N ILE A 73 6.50 -16.90 17.95
CA ILE A 73 7.95 -16.79 17.88
C ILE A 73 8.46 -15.97 19.07
N ASP A 74 8.87 -16.65 20.13
CA ASP A 74 9.53 -16.08 21.32
C ASP A 74 11.07 -16.29 21.29
N ALA A 75 11.59 -16.70 20.14
CA ALA A 75 13.00 -16.95 19.95
C ALA A 75 13.72 -15.67 19.57
N SER A 76 14.95 -15.51 20.07
CA SER A 76 15.86 -14.46 19.59
C SER A 76 16.09 -14.52 18.07
N GLN A 77 16.01 -15.70 17.45
CA GLN A 77 15.99 -15.91 16.00
C GLN A 77 15.20 -17.17 15.63
N ALA A 78 14.33 -17.10 14.63
CA ALA A 78 13.65 -18.25 14.03
C ALA A 78 13.66 -18.19 12.50
N SER A 79 13.70 -19.35 11.84
CA SER A 79 13.51 -19.45 10.39
C SER A 79 12.42 -20.44 10.02
N LEU A 80 11.48 -19.99 9.19
CA LEU A 80 10.38 -20.78 8.64
C LEU A 80 10.54 -20.91 7.14
N ARG A 81 10.47 -22.13 6.60
CA ARG A 81 10.61 -22.38 5.16
C ARG A 81 9.64 -23.43 4.65
N ASP A 82 8.99 -23.14 3.53
CA ASP A 82 8.12 -24.07 2.80
C ASP A 82 6.91 -24.56 3.59
N LEU A 83 6.22 -23.64 4.28
CA LEU A 83 5.09 -23.96 5.14
C LEU A 83 3.78 -23.36 4.63
N THR A 84 2.68 -24.07 4.84
CA THR A 84 1.31 -23.55 4.72
C THR A 84 0.61 -23.61 6.07
N LEU A 85 -0.01 -22.50 6.47
CA LEU A 85 -0.84 -22.38 7.68
C LEU A 85 -2.30 -22.18 7.24
N PRO A 86 -3.15 -23.23 7.26
CA PRO A 86 -4.58 -23.13 7.03
C PRO A 86 -5.32 -22.64 8.30
N PRO A 87 -6.55 -22.09 8.16
CA PRO A 87 -7.39 -21.70 9.28
C PRO A 87 -8.28 -22.89 9.69
N THR A 88 -8.61 -23.07 10.98
CA THR A 88 -9.34 -24.28 11.40
C THR A 88 -10.58 -24.05 12.29
N HIS A 89 -11.70 -24.64 11.84
CA HIS A 89 -12.58 -25.66 12.46
C HIS A 89 -13.51 -26.15 11.31
N LEU A 90 -13.78 -27.43 10.95
CA LEU A 90 -14.02 -28.71 11.66
C LEU A 90 -13.79 -29.94 10.73
N GLN A 91 -13.93 -31.15 11.31
CA GLN A 91 -13.55 -32.51 10.87
C GLN A 91 -14.21 -33.10 9.59
N SER A 92 -13.39 -33.74 8.73
CA SER A 92 -13.44 -35.17 8.33
C SER A 92 -12.79 -35.43 6.97
N GLY A 93 -11.70 -36.22 6.96
CA GLY A 93 -11.40 -37.20 5.91
C GLY A 93 -10.91 -36.71 4.54
N ALA A 94 -9.58 -36.64 4.40
CA ALA A 94 -8.77 -36.72 3.17
C ALA A 94 -8.99 -35.67 2.05
N LEU A 95 -7.86 -35.34 1.42
CA LEU A 95 -7.66 -34.66 0.14
C LEU A 95 -7.38 -33.16 0.20
N THR A 96 -6.27 -32.82 -0.46
CA THR A 96 -5.91 -31.51 -1.00
C THR A 96 -7.11 -30.87 -1.69
N VAL A 97 -7.70 -29.84 -1.09
CA VAL A 97 -8.62 -28.93 -1.78
C VAL A 97 -8.39 -27.51 -1.29
N ALA A 98 -8.18 -26.63 -2.28
CA ALA A 98 -8.18 -25.19 -2.15
C ALA A 98 -9.49 -24.70 -1.53
N ARG A 99 -9.38 -23.69 -0.65
CA ARG A 99 -10.46 -22.97 0.04
C ARG A 99 -11.11 -23.74 1.20
N VAL A 100 -10.82 -23.24 2.40
CA VAL A 100 -11.50 -23.54 3.66
C VAL A 100 -11.85 -22.19 4.28
N GLU A 101 -13.13 -21.95 4.57
CA GLU A 101 -13.64 -20.76 5.25
C GLU A 101 -13.86 -21.11 6.74
N GLY A 102 -13.25 -20.35 7.65
CA GLY A 102 -13.34 -20.56 9.11
C GLY A 102 -12.78 -19.37 9.91
N THR A 103 -13.34 -19.11 11.09
CA THR A 103 -13.33 -17.81 11.79
C THR A 103 -12.72 -17.81 13.21
N ALA A 104 -11.72 -18.67 13.51
CA ALA A 104 -11.39 -18.96 14.93
C ALA A 104 -9.91 -18.87 15.35
N LEU A 105 -9.04 -18.24 14.56
CA LEU A 105 -7.69 -17.86 15.04
C LEU A 105 -7.66 -16.33 15.15
N ASP A 106 -7.24 -15.81 16.30
CA ASP A 106 -7.04 -14.37 16.50
C ASP A 106 -5.86 -13.88 15.64
N ARG A 107 -4.77 -14.66 15.55
CA ARG A 107 -3.58 -14.38 14.74
C ARG A 107 -2.99 -15.66 14.16
N ALA A 108 -2.61 -15.66 12.87
CA ALA A 108 -1.94 -16.81 12.27
C ALA A 108 -0.45 -16.88 12.65
N LEU A 109 0.23 -15.74 12.78
CA LEU A 109 1.62 -15.66 13.22
C LEU A 109 1.86 -14.39 14.05
N GLU A 110 2.41 -14.56 15.25
CA GLU A 110 2.86 -13.47 16.11
C GLU A 110 4.37 -13.54 16.35
N VAL A 111 5.04 -12.40 16.17
CA VAL A 111 6.47 -12.22 16.44
C VAL A 111 6.61 -11.26 17.61
N ASP A 112 7.07 -11.79 18.74
CA ASP A 112 7.15 -11.06 20.00
C ASP A 112 8.30 -10.06 20.04
N ALA A 113 8.21 -9.13 21.00
CA ALA A 113 9.16 -8.05 21.15
C ALA A 113 10.61 -8.56 21.27
N GLY A 114 11.51 -8.01 20.44
CA GLY A 114 12.92 -8.39 20.40
C GLY A 114 13.20 -9.72 19.67
N ALA A 115 12.18 -10.44 19.20
CA ALA A 115 12.35 -11.62 18.38
C ALA A 115 12.74 -11.25 16.94
N ARG A 116 13.41 -12.18 16.26
CA ARG A 116 13.76 -12.05 14.84
C ARG A 116 13.23 -13.23 14.05
N LEU A 117 12.50 -12.95 12.98
CA LEU A 117 11.94 -13.98 12.11
C LEU A 117 12.47 -13.84 10.68
N THR A 118 12.86 -14.95 10.08
CA THR A 118 13.01 -15.06 8.63
C THR A 118 12.04 -16.11 8.09
N ALA A 119 11.06 -15.69 7.29
CA ALA A 119 10.12 -16.59 6.63
C ALA A 119 10.35 -16.58 5.11
N GLU A 120 10.43 -17.76 4.51
CA GLU A 120 10.62 -17.96 3.07
C GLU A 120 9.54 -18.91 2.54
N ARG A 121 8.86 -18.54 1.45
CA ARG A 121 7.82 -19.35 0.79
C ARG A 121 6.72 -19.81 1.78
N LEU A 122 6.14 -18.83 2.47
CA LEU A 122 5.08 -19.04 3.46
C LEU A 122 3.72 -18.69 2.86
N LEU A 123 2.73 -19.58 2.98
CA LEU A 123 1.33 -19.28 2.66
C LEU A 123 0.50 -19.29 3.94
N ILE A 124 -0.13 -18.16 4.25
CA ILE A 124 -1.16 -18.05 5.28
C ILE A 124 -2.49 -17.81 4.58
N ARG A 125 -3.49 -18.65 4.86
CA ARG A 125 -4.83 -18.47 4.32
C ARG A 125 -5.87 -18.50 5.45
N GLY A 126 -6.76 -17.52 5.48
CA GLY A 126 -7.83 -17.34 6.48
C GLY A 126 -7.38 -17.19 7.93
N GLY A 127 -8.35 -16.93 8.82
CA GLY A 127 -8.11 -16.45 10.18
C GLY A 127 -8.41 -14.95 10.32
N ALA A 128 -8.27 -14.41 11.54
CA ALA A 128 -8.39 -12.97 11.76
C ALA A 128 -7.14 -12.25 11.24
N GLU A 129 -6.05 -12.19 11.99
CA GLU A 129 -4.83 -11.51 11.52
C GLU A 129 -3.86 -12.49 10.81
N GLY A 130 -3.13 -12.02 9.81
CA GLY A 130 -2.08 -12.78 9.13
C GLY A 130 -0.79 -12.84 9.94
N ILE A 131 0.07 -11.83 9.81
CA ILE A 131 1.33 -11.71 10.53
C ILE A 131 1.29 -10.43 11.38
N VAL A 132 1.45 -10.58 12.69
CA VAL A 132 1.55 -9.47 13.65
C VAL A 132 2.97 -9.41 14.19
N VAL A 133 3.60 -8.24 14.07
CA VAL A 133 4.98 -8.00 14.52
C VAL A 133 4.94 -6.96 15.64
N GLN A 134 5.33 -7.40 16.83
CA GLN A 134 5.30 -6.60 18.05
C GLN A 134 6.47 -5.61 18.13
N ALA A 135 6.37 -4.70 19.10
CA ALA A 135 7.33 -3.63 19.31
C ALA A 135 8.78 -4.12 19.42
N GLY A 136 9.67 -3.56 18.61
CA GLY A 136 11.10 -3.91 18.60
C GLY A 136 11.44 -5.27 18.00
N ALA A 137 10.47 -5.98 17.43
CA ALA A 137 10.72 -7.20 16.67
C ALA A 137 11.17 -6.89 15.22
N GLU A 138 11.86 -7.86 14.61
CA GLU A 138 12.38 -7.74 13.24
C GLU A 138 11.95 -8.94 12.40
N VAL A 139 11.37 -8.68 11.22
CA VAL A 139 10.97 -9.74 10.29
C VAL A 139 11.57 -9.56 8.90
N THR A 140 12.03 -10.65 8.31
CA THR A 140 12.38 -10.76 6.89
C THR A 140 11.47 -11.78 6.23
N LEU A 141 10.68 -11.36 5.24
CA LEU A 141 9.69 -12.19 4.56
C LEU A 141 10.05 -12.30 3.08
N GLU A 142 10.23 -13.50 2.57
CA GLU A 142 10.51 -13.75 1.15
C GLU A 142 9.47 -14.70 0.57
N ASP A 143 8.86 -14.29 -0.55
CA ASP A 143 7.83 -15.06 -1.26
C ASP A 143 6.68 -15.51 -0.34
N VAL A 144 6.18 -14.58 0.48
CA VAL A 144 5.07 -14.83 1.40
C VAL A 144 3.74 -14.47 0.74
N ALA A 145 2.72 -15.30 0.93
CA ALA A 145 1.36 -15.07 0.48
C ALA A 145 0.38 -15.06 1.67
N LEU A 146 -0.41 -14.00 1.79
CA LEU A 146 -1.44 -13.83 2.83
C LEU A 146 -2.81 -13.70 2.15
N GLU A 147 -3.72 -14.64 2.40
CA GLU A 147 -4.97 -14.73 1.65
C GLU A 147 -6.21 -14.96 2.50
N ASP A 148 -7.36 -14.44 2.07
CA ASP A 148 -8.68 -14.75 2.65
C ASP A 148 -8.80 -14.42 4.17
N LEU A 149 -8.04 -13.45 4.68
CA LEU A 149 -8.03 -13.05 6.10
C LEU A 149 -9.21 -12.11 6.42
N THR A 150 -9.75 -12.19 7.64
CA THR A 150 -10.82 -11.27 8.08
C THR A 150 -10.28 -10.01 8.76
N GLY A 151 -9.08 -10.06 9.32
CA GLY A 151 -8.28 -8.98 9.92
C GLY A 151 -7.15 -8.52 9.02
N ASP A 152 -6.16 -7.81 9.57
CA ASP A 152 -5.06 -7.27 8.76
C ASP A 152 -4.14 -8.38 8.23
N GLY A 153 -3.54 -8.13 7.07
CA GLY A 153 -2.57 -9.04 6.44
C GLY A 153 -1.25 -9.04 7.20
N LEU A 154 -0.48 -7.97 7.03
CA LEU A 154 0.75 -7.70 7.78
C LEU A 154 0.56 -6.48 8.66
N ARG A 155 0.74 -6.64 9.97
CA ARG A 155 0.62 -5.56 10.96
C ARG A 155 1.91 -5.38 11.73
N LEU A 156 2.49 -4.18 11.67
CA LEU A 156 3.71 -3.78 12.37
C LEU A 156 3.40 -2.74 13.43
N LEU A 157 3.89 -2.97 14.66
CA LEU A 157 3.58 -2.13 15.82
C LEU A 157 4.87 -1.58 16.45
N GLY A 158 4.89 -0.28 16.78
CA GLY A 158 5.77 0.35 17.76
C GLY A 158 7.26 -0.01 17.69
N GLY A 159 7.99 0.51 16.71
CA GLY A 159 9.42 0.24 16.53
C GLY A 159 9.73 -1.13 15.93
N ALA A 160 8.71 -1.90 15.55
CA ALA A 160 8.88 -3.08 14.71
C ALA A 160 9.53 -2.72 13.37
N THR A 161 10.28 -3.67 12.80
CA THR A 161 10.91 -3.53 11.49
C THR A 161 10.58 -4.71 10.59
N ALA A 162 10.27 -4.44 9.32
CA ALA A 162 10.01 -5.49 8.33
C ALA A 162 10.70 -5.23 7.00
N GLY A 163 11.42 -6.24 6.50
CA GLY A 163 11.85 -6.35 5.12
C GLY A 163 11.05 -7.42 4.40
N ALA A 164 10.33 -7.12 3.32
CA ALA A 164 9.47 -8.14 2.69
C ALA A 164 9.41 -8.12 1.17
N ARG A 165 9.26 -9.32 0.58
CA ARG A 165 8.62 -9.56 -0.72
C ARG A 165 7.35 -10.37 -0.49
N ILE A 166 6.19 -9.75 -0.69
CA ILE A 166 4.91 -10.29 -0.19
C ILE A 166 3.75 -10.03 -1.15
N VAL A 167 2.86 -11.02 -1.24
CA VAL A 167 1.58 -10.96 -1.94
C VAL A 167 0.47 -11.05 -0.91
N ILE A 168 -0.51 -10.13 -0.95
CA ILE A 168 -1.61 -10.07 0.02
C ILE A 168 -2.93 -9.94 -0.74
N ARG A 169 -3.85 -10.90 -0.62
CA ARG A 169 -5.06 -10.91 -1.45
C ARG A 169 -6.31 -11.28 -0.67
N ARG A 170 -7.44 -10.68 -1.03
CA ARG A 170 -8.79 -11.04 -0.54
C ARG A 170 -8.92 -10.79 0.97
N LEU A 171 -8.77 -9.53 1.39
CA LEU A 171 -8.97 -9.07 2.77
C LEU A 171 -10.19 -8.13 2.83
N PRO A 172 -11.42 -8.67 2.85
CA PRO A 172 -12.61 -7.90 2.53
C PRO A 172 -12.95 -6.78 3.51
N ALA A 173 -12.43 -6.82 4.74
CA ALA A 173 -12.82 -5.92 5.82
C ALA A 173 -11.68 -5.11 6.45
N SER A 174 -10.42 -5.38 6.08
CA SER A 174 -9.24 -4.96 6.85
C SER A 174 -8.09 -4.52 5.93
N ALA A 175 -6.96 -4.12 6.52
CA ALA A 175 -5.83 -3.61 5.77
C ALA A 175 -4.91 -4.74 5.27
N ALA A 176 -4.34 -4.58 4.07
CA ALA A 176 -3.32 -5.53 3.61
C ALA A 176 -2.01 -5.32 4.36
N LEU A 177 -1.60 -4.07 4.48
CA LEU A 177 -0.46 -3.63 5.26
C LEU A 177 -0.89 -2.54 6.24
N ARG A 178 -0.64 -2.75 7.53
CA ARG A 178 -0.75 -1.73 8.57
C ARG A 178 0.58 -1.51 9.26
N VAL A 179 1.06 -0.27 9.28
CA VAL A 179 2.29 0.13 9.97
C VAL A 179 1.93 1.27 10.93
N SER A 180 2.13 1.07 12.23
CA SER A 180 1.86 2.09 13.26
C SER A 180 3.12 2.27 14.11
N GLY A 181 3.72 3.48 14.02
CA GLY A 181 4.97 3.82 14.71
C GLY A 181 6.13 2.86 14.46
N ALA A 182 6.16 2.23 13.28
CA ALA A 182 7.07 1.16 12.90
C ALA A 182 7.69 1.43 11.52
N GLN A 183 8.63 0.58 11.09
CA GLN A 183 9.34 0.73 9.81
C GLN A 183 9.10 -0.47 8.88
N ALA A 184 8.72 -0.19 7.63
CA ALA A 184 8.52 -1.20 6.60
C ALA A 184 9.36 -0.89 5.36
N THR A 185 10.13 -1.85 4.86
CA THR A 185 10.82 -1.80 3.57
C THR A 185 10.36 -2.98 2.71
N LEU A 186 9.46 -2.73 1.76
CA LEU A 186 8.84 -3.80 0.96
C LEU A 186 9.19 -3.67 -0.52
N GLN A 187 9.49 -4.80 -1.14
CA GLN A 187 9.75 -4.95 -2.57
C GLN A 187 8.68 -5.86 -3.18
N SER A 188 8.10 -5.48 -4.31
CA SER A 188 7.09 -6.27 -5.03
C SER A 188 5.86 -6.62 -4.18
N LEU A 189 5.22 -5.60 -3.61
CA LEU A 189 3.95 -5.74 -2.88
C LEU A 189 2.78 -5.82 -3.87
N ASP A 190 2.12 -6.99 -3.97
CA ASP A 190 0.89 -7.16 -4.76
C ASP A 190 -0.31 -7.28 -3.82
N VAL A 191 -1.19 -6.29 -3.85
CA VAL A 191 -2.43 -6.25 -3.07
C VAL A 191 -3.64 -6.31 -3.97
N ALA A 192 -4.55 -7.24 -3.70
CA ALA A 192 -5.81 -7.34 -4.41
C ALA A 192 -7.01 -7.62 -3.52
N ASP A 193 -8.17 -7.06 -3.88
CA ASP A 193 -9.47 -7.33 -3.25
C ASP A 193 -9.43 -7.07 -1.73
N THR A 194 -9.02 -5.86 -1.33
CA THR A 194 -8.91 -5.47 0.10
C THR A 194 -9.70 -4.20 0.44
N ALA A 195 -10.07 -4.00 1.71
CA ALA A 195 -10.81 -2.79 2.11
C ALA A 195 -9.94 -1.53 2.16
N ALA A 196 -8.72 -1.64 2.71
CA ALA A 196 -7.75 -0.54 2.82
C ALA A 196 -6.34 -1.09 2.56
N PRO A 197 -5.83 -1.08 1.32
CA PRO A 197 -4.60 -1.78 0.98
C PRO A 197 -3.41 -1.42 1.88
N VAL A 198 -3.11 -0.13 2.05
CA VAL A 198 -1.96 0.30 2.86
C VAL A 198 -2.41 1.38 3.86
N VAL A 199 -2.14 1.15 5.14
CA VAL A 199 -2.43 2.10 6.23
C VAL A 199 -1.16 2.40 7.04
N LEU A 200 -0.79 3.67 7.12
CA LEU A 200 0.36 4.18 7.86
C LEU A 200 -0.12 5.17 8.94
N SER A 201 0.33 5.01 10.18
CA SER A 201 -0.01 5.92 11.28
C SER A 201 1.10 6.08 12.31
N ASP A 202 0.94 7.09 13.18
CA ASP A 202 1.70 7.26 14.43
C ASP A 202 3.23 7.31 14.25
N GLY A 203 3.70 8.05 13.25
CA GLY A 203 5.14 8.15 12.94
C GLY A 203 5.68 6.96 12.15
N ALA A 204 4.82 6.23 11.42
CA ALA A 204 5.26 5.12 10.60
C ALA A 204 6.17 5.58 9.44
N GLU A 205 7.19 4.76 9.13
CA GLU A 205 8.05 4.95 7.96
C GLU A 205 7.89 3.77 7.00
N ALA A 206 7.44 4.02 5.78
CA ALA A 206 7.28 2.98 4.75
C ALA A 206 8.08 3.31 3.49
N ARG A 207 8.94 2.38 3.08
CA ARG A 207 9.66 2.38 1.79
C ARG A 207 9.14 1.23 0.94
N LEU A 208 8.35 1.55 -0.07
CA LEU A 208 7.66 0.57 -0.91
C LEU A 208 8.13 0.69 -2.36
N ASP A 209 8.53 -0.42 -2.95
CA ASP A 209 9.07 -0.47 -4.30
C ASP A 209 8.42 -1.60 -5.12
N GLY A 210 7.91 -1.29 -6.31
CA GLY A 210 7.23 -2.26 -7.15
C GLY A 210 5.86 -2.65 -6.61
N VAL A 211 5.03 -1.67 -6.25
CA VAL A 211 3.70 -1.93 -5.66
C VAL A 211 2.65 -2.09 -6.75
N VAL A 212 1.79 -3.09 -6.61
CA VAL A 212 0.59 -3.27 -7.45
C VAL A 212 -0.62 -3.31 -6.52
N LEU A 213 -1.51 -2.32 -6.63
CA LEU A 213 -2.79 -2.29 -5.93
C LEU A 213 -3.90 -2.48 -6.95
N THR A 214 -4.69 -3.54 -6.80
CA THR A 214 -5.81 -3.83 -7.69
C THR A 214 -7.10 -4.08 -6.93
N ARG A 215 -8.17 -3.35 -7.27
CA ARG A 215 -9.52 -3.57 -6.72
C ARG A 215 -9.62 -3.47 -5.19
N THR A 216 -10.43 -2.53 -4.71
CA THR A 216 -10.90 -2.53 -3.32
C THR A 216 -12.23 -3.25 -3.20
N THR A 217 -12.46 -3.89 -2.05
CA THR A 217 -13.75 -4.56 -1.76
C THR A 217 -14.83 -3.59 -1.29
N ARG A 218 -14.43 -2.40 -0.84
CA ARG A 218 -15.33 -1.34 -0.41
C ARG A 218 -15.33 -0.21 -1.42
N ASP A 219 -16.52 0.35 -1.62
CA ASP A 219 -16.75 1.49 -2.49
C ASP A 219 -16.08 2.79 -1.98
N THR A 220 -15.79 2.87 -0.68
CA THR A 220 -15.03 3.96 -0.04
C THR A 220 -13.56 3.57 0.21
N GLY A 221 -13.02 2.62 -0.56
CA GLY A 221 -11.65 2.16 -0.35
C GLY A 221 -10.65 3.29 -0.60
N VAL A 222 -9.65 3.43 0.28
CA VAL A 222 -8.49 4.28 0.05
C VAL A 222 -7.31 3.36 -0.18
N GLY A 223 -6.61 3.49 -1.32
CA GLY A 223 -5.43 2.70 -1.68
C GLY A 223 -4.32 2.83 -0.64
N PHE A 224 -3.88 4.07 -0.40
CA PHE A 224 -2.90 4.44 0.62
C PHE A 224 -3.51 5.48 1.56
N LEU A 225 -3.69 5.10 2.82
CA LEU A 225 -4.07 6.01 3.90
C LEU A 225 -2.85 6.23 4.79
N ALA A 226 -2.37 7.47 4.88
CA ALA A 226 -1.22 7.79 5.72
C ALA A 226 -1.52 9.01 6.60
N THR A 227 -1.28 8.88 7.91
CA THR A 227 -1.47 9.97 8.88
C THR A 227 -0.21 10.10 9.74
N ASP A 228 0.35 11.31 9.88
CA ASP A 228 1.57 11.58 10.65
C ASP A 228 2.68 10.57 10.35
N SER A 229 2.95 10.34 9.05
CA SER A 229 3.82 9.25 8.58
C SER A 229 4.76 9.69 7.47
N GLU A 230 5.82 8.92 7.22
CA GLU A 230 6.70 9.08 6.06
C GLU A 230 6.51 7.92 5.06
N LEU A 231 6.15 8.25 3.82
CA LEU A 231 5.95 7.30 2.72
C LEU A 231 6.93 7.59 1.59
N THR A 232 7.79 6.63 1.26
CA THR A 232 8.55 6.58 0.01
C THR A 232 7.99 5.48 -0.86
N LEU A 233 7.43 5.82 -2.02
CA LEU A 233 6.83 4.89 -2.95
C LEU A 233 7.52 4.97 -4.30
N SER A 234 7.95 3.84 -4.86
CA SER A 234 8.56 3.77 -6.17
C SER A 234 7.94 2.66 -7.01
N ARG A 235 7.75 2.90 -8.31
CA ARG A 235 7.22 1.93 -9.29
C ARG A 235 5.89 1.35 -8.83
N ALA A 236 4.87 2.20 -8.73
CA ALA A 236 3.56 1.82 -8.24
C ALA A 236 2.53 1.78 -9.38
N LEU A 237 1.75 0.71 -9.43
CA LEU A 237 0.56 0.59 -10.27
C LEU A 237 -0.68 0.53 -9.37
N VAL A 238 -1.55 1.52 -9.51
CA VAL A 238 -2.86 1.57 -8.87
C VAL A 238 -3.90 1.41 -9.97
N TYR A 239 -4.66 0.32 -9.95
CA TYR A 239 -5.58 -0.01 -11.03
C TYR A 239 -6.94 -0.50 -10.53
N ASN A 240 -8.00 0.09 -11.11
CA ASN A 240 -9.37 -0.34 -10.85
C ASN A 240 -9.72 -0.34 -9.36
N LEU A 241 -9.21 0.64 -8.61
CA LEU A 241 -9.64 0.88 -7.24
C LEU A 241 -11.04 1.48 -7.23
N ARG A 242 -11.86 1.08 -6.26
CA ARG A 242 -13.12 1.74 -5.94
C ARG A 242 -12.89 2.70 -4.77
N GLY A 243 -12.90 3.99 -5.07
CA GLY A 243 -12.55 5.05 -4.15
C GLY A 243 -11.22 5.73 -4.49
N GLN A 244 -10.57 6.28 -3.48
CA GLN A 244 -9.43 7.16 -3.61
C GLN A 244 -8.11 6.39 -3.69
N SER A 245 -7.13 6.89 -4.44
CA SER A 245 -5.81 6.24 -4.49
C SER A 245 -4.98 6.58 -3.26
N PHE A 246 -4.93 7.86 -2.89
CA PHE A 246 -4.11 8.36 -1.80
C PHE A 246 -4.89 9.35 -0.94
N ASP A 247 -4.84 9.12 0.38
CA ASP A 247 -5.36 10.01 1.41
C ASP A 247 -4.22 10.25 2.41
N LEU A 248 -3.54 11.39 2.25
CA LEU A 248 -2.39 11.77 3.06
C LEU A 248 -2.85 12.83 4.05
N ARG A 249 -2.74 12.55 5.35
CA ARG A 249 -3.29 13.36 6.43
C ARG A 249 -2.22 13.80 7.41
N GLU A 250 -2.51 14.88 8.12
CA GLU A 250 -1.79 15.43 9.28
C GLU A 250 -0.27 15.16 9.29
N GLY A 251 0.52 16.09 8.76
CA GLY A 251 1.98 16.03 8.88
C GLY A 251 2.67 14.97 8.02
N THR A 252 1.91 14.20 7.24
CA THR A 252 2.46 13.15 6.37
C THR A 252 3.41 13.72 5.32
N ARG A 253 4.53 13.04 5.10
CA ARG A 253 5.47 13.32 4.02
C ARG A 253 5.50 12.15 3.05
N ALA A 254 5.13 12.40 1.80
CA ALA A 254 5.16 11.41 0.74
C ALA A 254 6.12 11.81 -0.38
N SER A 255 6.97 10.87 -0.79
CA SER A 255 7.78 10.94 -2.01
C SER A 255 7.40 9.76 -2.90
N ILE A 256 6.82 10.04 -4.05
CA ILE A 256 6.23 9.05 -4.95
C ILE A 256 6.89 9.18 -6.32
N GLN A 257 7.47 8.08 -6.81
CA GLN A 257 8.16 8.02 -8.08
C GLN A 257 7.63 6.89 -8.96
N ASP A 258 7.49 7.12 -10.27
CA ASP A 258 7.03 6.11 -11.24
C ASP A 258 5.64 5.56 -10.89
N LEU A 259 4.69 6.46 -10.68
CA LEU A 259 3.30 6.13 -10.36
C LEU A 259 2.47 5.98 -11.64
N VAL A 260 1.67 4.92 -11.71
CA VAL A 260 0.65 4.72 -12.74
C VAL A 260 -0.69 4.50 -12.06
N VAL A 261 -1.64 5.40 -12.26
CA VAL A 261 -3.02 5.27 -11.79
C VAL A 261 -3.95 5.11 -12.99
N LEU A 262 -4.75 4.05 -13.01
CA LEU A 262 -5.56 3.68 -14.17
C LEU A 262 -6.95 3.20 -13.76
N ASP A 263 -7.97 3.75 -14.43
CA ASP A 263 -9.35 3.24 -14.43
C ASP A 263 -9.94 3.08 -13.01
N ASN A 264 -9.58 3.98 -12.09
CA ASN A 264 -10.19 4.05 -10.78
C ASN A 264 -11.60 4.61 -10.84
N VAL A 265 -12.50 4.02 -10.05
CA VAL A 265 -13.91 4.38 -9.97
C VAL A 265 -14.18 5.01 -8.60
N PRO A 266 -14.26 6.34 -8.49
CA PRO A 266 -14.66 6.95 -7.25
C PRO A 266 -16.13 6.63 -6.97
N VAL A 267 -16.45 6.37 -5.71
CA VAL A 267 -17.86 6.23 -5.30
C VAL A 267 -18.32 7.42 -4.44
N HIS A 268 -17.40 8.03 -3.70
CA HIS A 268 -17.70 9.15 -2.79
C HIS A 268 -16.65 10.26 -2.73
N HIS A 269 -15.41 9.98 -3.12
CA HIS A 269 -14.31 10.93 -3.17
C HIS A 269 -14.18 11.42 -4.60
N ARG A 270 -13.96 12.72 -4.81
CA ARG A 270 -13.84 13.23 -6.18
C ARG A 270 -12.42 13.07 -6.72
N GLU A 271 -11.44 12.83 -5.85
CA GLU A 271 -10.05 13.09 -6.16
C GLU A 271 -9.15 11.84 -6.06
N THR A 272 -8.15 11.73 -6.96
CA THR A 272 -7.13 10.65 -6.89
C THR A 272 -6.31 10.72 -5.61
N ILE A 273 -5.84 11.93 -5.28
CA ILE A 273 -4.90 12.24 -4.21
C ILE A 273 -5.50 13.38 -3.38
N GLU A 274 -5.76 13.12 -2.11
CA GLU A 274 -6.12 14.14 -1.13
C GLU A 274 -4.98 14.37 -0.14
N LEU A 275 -4.73 15.65 0.13
CA LEU A 275 -3.73 16.14 1.06
C LEU A 275 -4.44 16.93 2.17
N GLY A 276 -4.31 16.45 3.40
CA GLY A 276 -4.77 17.14 4.59
C GLY A 276 -3.71 18.07 5.17
N ARG A 277 -3.97 18.52 6.39
CA ARG A 277 -3.15 19.47 7.14
C ARG A 277 -1.66 19.13 7.17
N ALA A 278 -0.80 20.13 6.96
CA ALA A 278 0.65 20.03 7.12
C ALA A 278 1.34 18.94 6.29
N CYS A 279 0.67 18.40 5.26
CA CYS A 279 1.23 17.36 4.41
C CYS A 279 2.24 17.93 3.42
N GLN A 280 3.16 17.07 2.99
CA GLN A 280 4.11 17.32 1.91
C GLN A 280 4.05 16.17 0.91
N LEU A 281 3.93 16.50 -0.38
CA LEU A 281 3.96 15.54 -1.47
C LEU A 281 5.01 15.93 -2.51
N ASP A 282 5.91 15.01 -2.83
CA ASP A 282 6.75 15.05 -4.03
C ASP A 282 6.34 13.91 -4.96
N LEU A 283 5.74 14.25 -6.10
CA LEU A 283 5.30 13.31 -7.12
C LEU A 283 6.15 13.49 -8.38
N THR A 284 6.94 12.48 -8.72
CA THR A 284 7.87 12.48 -9.84
C THR A 284 7.59 11.34 -10.81
N ARG A 285 7.49 11.63 -12.12
CA ARG A 285 7.18 10.66 -13.18
C ARG A 285 5.89 9.89 -12.89
N ALA A 286 4.75 10.57 -13.00
CA ALA A 286 3.45 9.96 -12.78
C ALA A 286 2.58 9.98 -14.05
N PHE A 287 1.83 8.91 -14.28
CA PHE A 287 0.78 8.84 -15.28
C PHE A 287 -0.55 8.53 -14.60
N ILE A 288 -1.48 9.48 -14.62
CA ILE A 288 -2.79 9.34 -13.99
C ILE A 288 -3.84 9.43 -15.09
N ARG A 289 -4.56 8.33 -15.31
CA ARG A 289 -5.70 8.27 -16.24
C ARG A 289 -6.96 7.94 -15.49
N GLU A 290 -7.87 8.91 -15.44
CA GLU A 290 -9.06 8.82 -14.62
C GLU A 290 -10.32 9.28 -15.35
N ASP A 291 -11.42 8.70 -14.87
CA ASP A 291 -12.78 8.88 -15.37
C ASP A 291 -13.56 9.90 -14.50
N HIS A 292 -12.88 10.72 -13.67
CA HIS A 292 -13.51 11.54 -12.62
C HIS A 292 -12.81 12.88 -12.29
N GLU A 293 -13.42 13.65 -11.36
CA GLU A 293 -13.12 15.06 -11.06
C GLU A 293 -11.84 15.28 -10.22
N GLY A 294 -10.72 15.49 -10.88
CA GLY A 294 -9.56 16.11 -10.26
C GLY A 294 -8.56 15.11 -9.67
N VAL A 295 -7.30 15.53 -9.72
CA VAL A 295 -6.17 14.62 -9.50
C VAL A 295 -5.53 14.82 -8.15
N VAL A 296 -5.27 16.08 -7.80
CA VAL A 296 -4.70 16.46 -6.51
C VAL A 296 -5.58 17.53 -5.91
N ARG A 297 -6.00 17.30 -4.67
CA ARG A 297 -6.69 18.28 -3.85
C ARG A 297 -6.04 18.42 -2.50
N THR A 298 -5.86 19.65 -2.05
CA THR A 298 -5.63 19.96 -0.64
C THR A 298 -6.97 20.29 0.01
N SER A 299 -7.31 19.66 1.13
CA SER A 299 -8.57 19.91 1.85
C SER A 299 -8.43 20.84 3.06
N ASP A 300 -7.21 21.31 3.35
CA ASP A 300 -6.89 22.13 4.51
C ASP A 300 -6.02 23.34 4.12
N GLU A 301 -6.13 24.44 4.86
CA GLU A 301 -5.42 25.71 4.64
C GLU A 301 -3.92 25.65 5.03
N ASP A 302 -3.47 24.54 5.64
CA ASP A 302 -2.12 24.37 6.18
C ASP A 302 -1.27 23.35 5.40
N THR A 303 -1.57 23.04 4.15
CA THR A 303 -0.71 22.15 3.34
C THR A 303 0.66 22.80 3.14
N ARG A 304 1.76 22.04 3.29
CA ARG A 304 3.12 22.64 3.27
C ARG A 304 3.64 22.83 1.86
N ALA A 305 3.69 21.75 1.10
CA ALA A 305 4.32 21.76 -0.21
C ALA A 305 3.83 20.61 -1.08
N VAL A 306 3.57 20.91 -2.35
CA VAL A 306 3.28 19.95 -3.42
C VAL A 306 4.25 20.20 -4.56
N ALA A 307 5.04 19.18 -4.91
CA ALA A 307 5.92 19.18 -6.06
C ALA A 307 5.47 18.13 -7.07
N LEU A 308 5.22 18.54 -8.30
CA LEU A 308 4.81 17.68 -9.42
C LEU A 308 5.87 17.80 -10.53
N THR A 309 6.62 16.73 -10.80
CA THR A 309 7.67 16.71 -11.84
C THR A 309 7.44 15.58 -12.83
N ASP A 310 7.44 15.88 -14.14
CA ASP A 310 7.20 14.87 -15.19
C ASP A 310 5.86 14.13 -15.02
N VAL A 311 4.79 14.87 -14.70
CA VAL A 311 3.46 14.30 -14.45
C VAL A 311 2.57 14.45 -15.69
N ARG A 312 1.95 13.35 -16.11
CA ARG A 312 0.92 13.36 -17.15
C ARG A 312 -0.43 12.96 -16.55
N ILE A 313 -1.41 13.83 -16.73
CA ILE A 313 -2.81 13.62 -16.35
C ILE A 313 -3.63 13.50 -17.63
N GLN A 314 -4.43 12.45 -17.73
CA GLN A 314 -5.34 12.25 -18.85
C GLN A 314 -6.75 11.97 -18.33
N ALA A 315 -7.65 12.91 -18.54
CA ALA A 315 -9.07 12.69 -18.27
C ALA A 315 -9.70 11.90 -19.42
N ARG A 316 -10.57 10.96 -19.07
CA ARG A 316 -11.47 10.30 -20.00
C ARG A 316 -12.83 10.97 -19.94
N HIS A 317 -13.43 11.14 -21.12
CA HIS A 317 -14.79 11.67 -21.31
C HIS A 317 -15.82 10.96 -20.44
N VAL A 318 -16.08 11.52 -19.27
CA VAL A 318 -17.16 11.07 -18.39
C VAL A 318 -17.93 12.32 -17.99
N ALA A 319 -19.03 12.55 -18.71
CA ALA A 319 -20.00 13.62 -18.50
C ALA A 319 -19.51 15.07 -18.77
N PRO A 320 -20.37 15.93 -19.36
CA PRO A 320 -20.03 17.31 -19.77
C PRO A 320 -19.78 18.31 -18.62
N GLU A 321 -19.63 17.82 -17.38
CA GLU A 321 -19.43 18.65 -16.17
C GLU A 321 -18.14 18.33 -15.40
N VAL A 322 -17.40 17.28 -15.80
CA VAL A 322 -16.19 16.87 -15.08
C VAL A 322 -15.03 17.81 -15.43
N SER A 323 -14.56 18.50 -14.39
CA SER A 323 -13.37 19.35 -14.45
C SER A 323 -12.16 18.54 -14.06
N THR A 324 -11.12 18.50 -14.89
CA THR A 324 -9.79 18.03 -14.46
C THR A 324 -9.17 19.14 -13.64
N VAL A 325 -9.24 19.02 -12.31
CA VAL A 325 -8.76 20.06 -11.40
C VAL A 325 -7.52 19.61 -10.67
N VAL A 326 -6.47 20.43 -10.74
CA VAL A 326 -5.43 20.45 -9.70
C VAL A 326 -5.80 21.61 -8.78
N LEU A 327 -6.35 21.28 -7.61
CA LEU A 327 -6.85 22.26 -6.64
C LEU A 327 -5.92 22.29 -5.44
N ILE A 328 -5.17 23.39 -5.30
CA ILE A 328 -4.26 23.60 -4.18
C ILE A 328 -4.73 24.85 -3.44
N GLU A 329 -5.55 24.61 -2.43
CA GLU A 329 -6.15 25.60 -1.52
C GLU A 329 -5.16 26.12 -0.46
N SER A 330 -3.94 25.58 -0.39
CA SER A 330 -2.87 26.14 0.43
C SER A 330 -1.50 25.53 0.13
N GLY A 331 -0.45 26.25 0.53
CA GLY A 331 0.94 25.78 0.50
C GLY A 331 1.70 26.12 -0.77
N SER A 332 2.97 25.73 -0.81
CA SER A 332 3.82 25.92 -1.98
C SER A 332 3.56 24.90 -3.07
N LEU A 333 3.49 25.36 -4.32
CA LEU A 333 3.33 24.51 -5.50
C LEU A 333 4.51 24.67 -6.46
N LEU A 334 5.16 23.55 -6.77
CA LEU A 334 6.12 23.45 -7.85
C LEU A 334 5.59 22.47 -8.90
N MET A 335 5.30 22.94 -10.12
CA MET A 335 4.97 22.09 -11.25
C MET A 335 6.05 22.21 -12.31
N ARG A 336 6.63 21.09 -12.73
CA ARG A 336 7.69 21.04 -13.75
C ARG A 336 7.43 19.94 -14.76
N ARG A 337 7.31 20.31 -16.04
CA ARG A 337 7.00 19.39 -17.16
C ARG A 337 5.72 18.60 -16.88
N VAL A 338 4.65 19.31 -16.57
CA VAL A 338 3.33 18.71 -16.32
C VAL A 338 2.48 18.82 -17.57
N ARG A 339 1.86 17.73 -18.00
CA ARG A 339 0.91 17.71 -19.11
C ARG A 339 -0.47 17.28 -18.64
N ILE A 340 -1.49 18.06 -18.94
CA ILE A 340 -2.88 17.75 -18.62
C ILE A 340 -3.67 17.69 -19.93
N GLU A 341 -4.23 16.52 -20.22
CA GLU A 341 -5.03 16.24 -21.40
C GLU A 341 -6.48 15.98 -21.00
N GLY A 342 -7.38 16.90 -21.32
CA GLY A 342 -8.82 16.71 -21.31
C GLY A 342 -9.35 16.40 -22.71
N GLY A 343 -10.53 15.82 -22.79
CA GLY A 343 -11.25 15.70 -24.05
C GLY A 343 -11.86 17.05 -24.50
N ALA A 344 -12.46 17.04 -25.70
CA ALA A 344 -12.98 18.24 -26.37
C ALA A 344 -14.11 19.00 -25.64
N SER A 345 -14.71 18.40 -24.62
CA SER A 345 -15.76 19.00 -23.77
C SER A 345 -15.28 19.38 -22.37
N ASP A 346 -14.07 18.97 -22.00
CA ASP A 346 -13.64 18.92 -20.61
C ASP A 346 -12.99 20.25 -20.22
N SER A 347 -13.22 20.68 -18.98
CA SER A 347 -12.53 21.83 -18.38
C SER A 347 -11.25 21.36 -17.69
N VAL A 348 -10.13 22.01 -17.97
CA VAL A 348 -8.91 21.89 -17.17
C VAL A 348 -8.79 23.15 -16.33
N ASP A 349 -8.78 23.01 -15.00
CA ASP A 349 -8.66 24.14 -14.06
C ASP A 349 -7.50 23.88 -13.09
N VAL A 350 -6.54 24.80 -13.04
CA VAL A 350 -5.50 24.79 -12.01
C VAL A 350 -5.80 25.95 -11.07
N ARG A 351 -6.14 25.64 -9.82
CA ARG A 351 -6.46 26.63 -8.79
C ARG A 351 -5.41 26.60 -7.70
N THR A 352 -4.82 27.75 -7.42
CA THR A 352 -3.77 27.87 -6.40
C THR A 352 -4.01 29.09 -5.51
N THR A 353 -3.99 28.89 -4.19
CA THR A 353 -4.09 29.94 -3.17
C THR A 353 -2.85 29.87 -2.25
N PRO A 354 -2.47 30.93 -1.49
CA PRO A 354 -1.20 31.62 -1.76
C PRO A 354 0.12 31.03 -1.19
N GLN A 355 1.20 31.41 -1.90
CA GLN A 355 2.68 31.33 -1.64
C GLN A 355 3.45 30.19 -2.33
N PRO A 356 4.71 30.48 -2.76
CA PRO A 356 5.07 30.64 -4.17
C PRO A 356 4.62 29.49 -5.08
N VAL A 357 4.17 29.86 -6.29
CA VAL A 357 3.76 28.92 -7.34
C VAL A 357 4.73 29.03 -8.50
N VAL A 358 5.40 27.93 -8.83
CA VAL A 358 6.32 27.85 -9.97
C VAL A 358 5.77 26.86 -10.98
N LEU A 359 5.41 27.34 -12.17
CA LEU A 359 4.93 26.50 -13.28
C LEU A 359 5.98 26.48 -14.40
N GLU A 360 6.77 25.42 -14.51
CA GLU A 360 7.75 25.24 -15.58
C GLU A 360 7.23 24.23 -16.60
N ASP A 361 7.05 24.63 -17.86
CA ASP A 361 6.63 23.75 -18.96
C ASP A 361 5.30 23.01 -18.70
N LEU A 362 4.27 23.76 -18.28
CA LEU A 362 2.89 23.27 -18.17
C LEU A 362 2.24 23.22 -19.56
N ASP A 363 1.78 22.04 -20.00
CA ASP A 363 1.09 21.83 -21.28
C ASP A 363 -0.36 21.39 -21.03
N LEU A 364 -1.30 22.25 -21.40
CA LEU A 364 -2.74 22.04 -21.23
C LEU A 364 -3.38 21.79 -22.59
N GLU A 365 -4.07 20.67 -22.74
CA GLU A 365 -4.81 20.31 -23.95
C GLU A 365 -6.25 19.95 -23.56
N GLY A 366 -7.26 20.61 -24.12
CA GLY A 366 -8.65 20.35 -23.75
C GLY A 366 -9.67 21.24 -24.46
N GLY A 367 -10.95 20.90 -24.31
CA GLY A 367 -12.04 21.70 -24.84
C GLY A 367 -12.07 23.11 -24.26
N LYS A 368 -12.03 23.19 -22.93
CA LYS A 368 -12.07 24.43 -22.15
C LYS A 368 -10.87 24.46 -21.19
N ILE A 369 -10.09 25.54 -21.22
CA ILE A 369 -8.89 25.65 -20.38
C ILE A 369 -8.99 26.91 -19.51
N GLY A 370 -8.78 26.75 -18.20
CA GLY A 370 -8.69 27.81 -17.19
C GLY A 370 -7.49 27.59 -16.27
N VAL A 371 -6.84 28.70 -15.88
CA VAL A 371 -5.82 28.70 -14.82
C VAL A 371 -6.19 29.86 -13.91
N THR A 372 -6.59 29.56 -12.67
CA THR A 372 -6.99 30.57 -11.69
C THR A 372 -5.93 30.64 -10.60
N VAL A 373 -5.26 31.78 -10.50
CA VAL A 373 -4.30 32.05 -9.43
C VAL A 373 -4.90 33.13 -8.53
N ASP A 374 -4.85 32.93 -7.22
CA ASP A 374 -5.37 33.93 -6.28
C ASP A 374 -4.58 35.24 -6.31
N PRO A 375 -5.22 36.38 -5.98
CA PRO A 375 -4.53 37.66 -5.90
C PRO A 375 -3.35 37.65 -4.92
N GLY A 376 -2.20 38.21 -5.34
CA GLY A 376 -1.00 38.34 -4.51
C GLY A 376 -0.04 37.14 -4.52
N VAL A 377 -0.28 36.14 -5.36
CA VAL A 377 0.67 35.03 -5.58
C VAL A 377 1.76 35.43 -6.56
N ASP A 378 3.02 35.18 -6.19
CA ASP A 378 4.16 35.30 -7.10
C ASP A 378 4.20 34.10 -8.05
N VAL A 379 4.08 34.38 -9.35
CA VAL A 379 4.17 33.40 -10.45
C VAL A 379 5.36 33.69 -11.38
N THR A 380 6.28 34.57 -10.97
CA THR A 380 7.40 35.02 -11.79
C THR A 380 8.23 33.84 -12.31
N GLY A 381 8.54 33.85 -13.61
CA GLY A 381 9.30 32.78 -14.26
C GLY A 381 8.46 31.59 -14.76
N SER A 382 7.14 31.61 -14.55
CA SER A 382 6.24 30.55 -15.02
C SER A 382 6.09 30.54 -16.55
N ARG A 383 6.11 29.33 -17.14
CA ARG A 383 5.90 29.04 -18.56
C ARG A 383 4.72 28.09 -18.75
N VAL A 384 3.68 28.58 -19.42
CA VAL A 384 2.45 27.83 -19.70
C VAL A 384 2.22 27.78 -21.20
N ARG A 385 1.91 26.59 -21.71
CA ARG A 385 1.42 26.34 -23.07
C ARG A 385 -0.01 25.78 -22.96
N ALA A 386 -0.93 26.34 -23.74
CA ALA A 386 -2.32 25.90 -23.74
C ALA A 386 -2.82 25.73 -25.19
N ARG A 387 -3.48 24.61 -25.47
CA ARG A 387 -4.07 24.26 -26.77
C ARG A 387 -5.53 23.86 -26.57
N GLY A 388 -6.47 24.75 -26.91
CA GLY A 388 -7.90 24.55 -26.66
C GLY A 388 -8.73 25.83 -26.78
N GLN A 389 -10.05 25.74 -26.57
CA GLN A 389 -10.85 26.96 -26.42
C GLN A 389 -10.62 27.52 -25.01
N LEU A 390 -10.14 28.75 -24.91
CA LEU A 390 -10.02 29.43 -23.62
C LEU A 390 -11.42 29.80 -23.15
N GLN A 391 -11.85 29.24 -22.02
CA GLN A 391 -13.12 29.62 -21.42
C GLN A 391 -12.89 30.83 -20.53
N ASP A 392 -13.57 31.95 -20.80
CA ASP A 392 -13.42 33.22 -20.08
C ASP A 392 -12.01 33.86 -20.16
N GLY A 393 -11.19 33.42 -21.13
CA GLY A 393 -9.80 33.82 -21.29
C GLY A 393 -8.84 33.06 -20.36
N LEU A 394 -7.52 33.20 -20.57
CA LEU A 394 -6.54 32.82 -19.54
C LEU A 394 -6.66 33.86 -18.42
N LEU A 395 -7.57 33.59 -17.49
CA LEU A 395 -7.94 34.54 -16.45
C LEU A 395 -6.97 34.48 -15.27
N PHE A 396 -5.81 35.10 -15.44
CA PHE A 396 -4.96 35.42 -14.30
C PHE A 396 -5.55 36.63 -13.54
N THR A 397 -6.47 36.39 -12.62
CA THR A 397 -7.04 37.44 -11.76
C THR A 397 -6.15 37.74 -10.56
N GLY A 398 -5.73 39.01 -10.38
CA GLY A 398 -5.26 39.49 -9.07
C GLY A 398 -3.79 39.92 -8.93
N PHE A 399 -3.11 40.28 -10.03
CA PHE A 399 -1.75 40.79 -9.92
C PHE A 399 -1.67 42.21 -9.34
N GLY A 400 -0.91 42.38 -8.25
CA GLY A 400 -0.18 43.63 -7.99
C GLY A 400 1.10 43.65 -8.85
N GLU A 401 1.52 44.82 -9.31
CA GLU A 401 2.67 45.09 -10.22
C GLU A 401 3.44 43.87 -10.73
N VAL A 402 3.06 43.36 -11.91
CA VAL A 402 3.80 42.29 -12.61
C VAL A 402 5.11 42.86 -13.14
N ALA A 403 6.17 42.74 -12.36
CA ALA A 403 7.53 42.93 -12.86
C ALA A 403 8.01 41.60 -13.47
N ASP A 404 7.96 41.54 -14.80
CA ASP A 404 8.64 40.58 -15.68
C ASP A 404 8.12 39.12 -15.75
N THR A 405 7.53 38.82 -16.92
CA THR A 405 7.49 37.52 -17.62
C THR A 405 6.63 36.37 -17.06
N LEU A 406 5.31 36.49 -17.26
CA LEU A 406 4.51 35.33 -17.65
C LEU A 406 4.56 35.18 -19.18
N GLN A 407 5.14 34.09 -19.70
CA GLN A 407 5.22 33.86 -21.15
C GLN A 407 4.20 32.80 -21.57
N LEU A 408 3.14 33.25 -22.25
CA LEU A 408 2.28 32.37 -23.02
C LEU A 408 3.05 31.98 -24.30
N LEU A 409 3.59 30.76 -24.33
CA LEU A 409 4.50 30.35 -25.40
C LEU A 409 3.79 30.05 -26.73
N ASP A 410 2.55 29.57 -26.66
CA ASP A 410 1.72 29.18 -27.80
C ASP A 410 0.26 29.09 -27.33
N ALA A 411 -0.66 29.68 -28.09
CA ALA A 411 -2.10 29.61 -27.83
C ALA A 411 -2.85 29.60 -29.17
N GLU A 412 -3.44 28.46 -29.50
CA GLU A 412 -4.30 28.34 -30.66
C GLU A 412 -5.75 28.56 -30.19
N VAL A 413 -6.21 29.81 -30.29
CA VAL A 413 -7.58 30.19 -29.90
C VAL A 413 -8.51 29.97 -31.08
N SER A 414 -9.34 28.92 -31.02
CA SER A 414 -10.36 28.65 -32.03
C SER A 414 -11.77 28.81 -31.43
N GLY A 415 -12.39 29.99 -31.56
CA GLY A 415 -13.74 30.27 -31.07
C GLY A 415 -14.00 31.77 -30.91
N SER A 416 -15.26 32.19 -31.03
CA SER A 416 -15.70 33.61 -31.01
C SER A 416 -15.67 34.25 -29.64
#